data_AF-A0A1B8CSG3-F1
#
_entry.id   AF-A0A1B8CSG3-F1
#
_cell.length_a   1.000
_cell.length_b   1.000
_cell.length_c   1.000
_cell.angle_alpha   90.00
_cell.angle_beta   90.00
_cell.angle_gamma   90.00
#
_symmetry.space_group_name_H-M   'P 1'
#
loop_
_entity.id
_entity.type
_entity.pdbx_description
1 polymer ?
#
loop_
_entity_poly.entity_id
_entity_poly.type
_entity_poly.pdbx_seq_one_letter_code
_entity_poly.pdbx_strand_id
1 'polypeptide(L)'
;MGYAFLLPLRVLQVVTASMVLILSSYVAHWYDADTLTASPSQFNFLIFTGVWSLLSIFYLEIVPRRWPRGSHPYASFALESLTTIFHLSGFIALAVFLSKLLFCRGSVGDAARADVGAASL
;
A
#
# COMPACT_ATOMS: atom_id res chain seq x y z
N MET A 1 18.62 11.43 19.15
CA MET A 1 18.44 12.41 18.06
C MET A 1 17.79 11.82 16.79
N GLY A 2 17.33 10.55 16.76
CA GLY A 2 16.67 9.96 15.59
C GLY A 2 15.13 10.06 15.55
N TYR A 3 14.47 10.41 16.66
CA TYR A 3 13.00 10.40 16.76
C TYR A 3 12.31 11.47 15.91
N ALA A 4 12.96 12.61 15.67
CA ALA A 4 12.40 13.71 14.88
C ALA A 4 12.30 13.40 13.38
N PHE A 5 13.19 12.54 12.86
CA PHE A 5 13.16 12.09 11.46
C PHE A 5 12.25 10.88 11.25
N LEU A 6 12.03 10.05 12.28
CA LEU A 6 11.18 8.85 12.19
C LEU A 6 9.68 9.19 12.14
N LEU A 7 9.25 10.27 12.81
CA LEU A 7 7.85 10.73 12.78
C LEU A 7 7.34 11.10 11.37
N PRO A 8 8.02 11.96 10.59
CA PRO A 8 7.55 12.30 9.25
C PRO A 8 7.58 11.10 8.30
N LEU A 9 8.56 10.20 8.43
CA LEU A 9 8.62 8.96 7.65
C LEU A 9 7.42 8.05 7.93
N ARG A 10 7.02 7.90 9.19
CA ARG A 10 5.83 7.14 9.58
C ARG A 10 4.56 7.76 9.00
N VAL A 11 4.43 9.08 9.04
CA VAL A 11 3.28 9.79 8.46
C VAL A 11 3.19 9.56 6.96
N LEU A 12 4.32 9.69 6.23
CA LEU A 12 4.37 9.43 4.79
C LEU A 12 3.94 7.99 4.50
N GLN A 13 4.46 7.03 5.26
CA GLN A 13 4.15 5.61 5.10
C GLN A 13 2.65 5.31 5.33
N VAL A 14 2.01 5.95 6.31
CA VAL A 14 0.56 5.83 6.54
C VAL A 14 -0.23 6.44 5.39
N VAL A 15 0.17 7.62 4.91
CA VAL A 15 -0.52 8.31 3.81
C VAL A 15 -0.44 7.47 2.54
N THR A 16 0.75 7.01 2.16
CA THR A 16 0.93 6.15 0.98
C THR A 16 0.10 4.86 1.09
N ALA A 17 0.16 4.17 2.23
CA ALA A 17 -0.63 2.95 2.45
C ALA A 17 -2.15 3.19 2.35
N SER A 18 -2.64 4.29 2.92
CA SER A 18 -4.07 4.64 2.87
C SER A 18 -4.53 4.99 1.46
N MET A 19 -3.70 5.70 0.68
CA MET A 19 -4.01 6.03 -0.71
C MET A 19 -4.14 4.79 -1.57
N VAL A 20 -3.18 3.87 -1.50
CA VAL A 20 -3.19 2.61 -2.26
C VAL A 20 -4.43 1.76 -1.92
N LEU A 21 -4.79 1.71 -0.64
CA LEU A 21 -5.95 0.94 -0.18
C LEU A 21 -7.28 1.54 -0.67
N ILE A 22 -7.43 2.87 -0.59
CA ILE A 22 -8.63 3.58 -1.04
C ILE A 22 -8.80 3.44 -2.57
N LEU A 23 -7.74 3.70 -3.34
CA LEU A 23 -7.80 3.61 -4.80
C LEU A 23 -8.05 2.17 -5.27
N SER A 24 -7.37 1.19 -4.68
CA SER A 24 -7.59 -0.22 -5.02
C SER A 24 -9.00 -0.69 -4.69
N SER A 25 -9.55 -0.25 -3.54
CA SER A 25 -10.95 -0.52 -3.18
C SER A 25 -11.94 0.14 -4.13
N TYR A 26 -11.65 1.37 -4.59
CA TYR A 26 -12.48 2.07 -5.57
C TYR A 26 -12.52 1.33 -6.90
N VAL A 27 -11.36 0.86 -7.39
CA VAL A 27 -11.30 0.09 -8.63
C VAL A 27 -12.02 -1.26 -8.49
N ALA A 28 -11.83 -1.96 -7.37
CA ALA A 28 -12.55 -3.21 -7.12
C ALA A 28 -14.07 -3.02 -7.08
N HIS A 29 -14.54 -1.95 -6.43
CA HIS A 29 -15.97 -1.62 -6.38
C HIS A 29 -16.53 -1.29 -7.77
N TRP A 30 -15.77 -0.57 -8.61
CA TRP A 30 -16.18 -0.25 -9.97
C TRP A 30 -16.33 -1.51 -10.85
N TYR A 31 -15.41 -2.48 -10.73
CA TYR A 31 -15.52 -3.75 -11.46
C TYR A 31 -16.76 -4.56 -11.05
N ASP A 32 -17.11 -4.54 -9.76
CA ASP A 32 -18.28 -5.24 -9.21
C ASP A 32 -19.60 -4.54 -9.58
N ALA A 33 -19.63 -3.20 -9.48
CA ALA A 33 -20.85 -2.39 -9.68
C ALA A 33 -21.19 -2.14 -11.15
N ASP A 34 -20.20 -1.80 -12.00
CA ASP A 34 -20.45 -1.36 -13.37
C ASP A 34 -20.26 -2.47 -14.41
N THR A 35 -19.36 -3.44 -14.15
CA THR A 35 -18.94 -4.41 -15.18
C THR A 35 -19.40 -5.84 -14.88
N LEU A 36 -19.90 -6.14 -13.67
CA LEU A 36 -20.30 -7.50 -13.21
C LEU A 36 -19.25 -8.59 -13.54
N THR A 37 -17.98 -8.20 -13.59
CA THR A 37 -16.87 -9.08 -13.97
C THR A 37 -15.89 -9.19 -12.81
N ALA A 38 -15.28 -10.37 -12.67
CA ALA A 38 -14.41 -10.67 -11.55
C ALA A 38 -13.28 -9.65 -11.42
N SER A 39 -13.09 -9.13 -10.20
CA SER A 39 -12.04 -8.18 -9.87
C SER A 39 -10.65 -8.71 -10.27
N PRO A 40 -9.80 -7.91 -10.95
CA PRO A 40 -8.46 -8.35 -11.36
C PRO A 40 -7.60 -8.70 -10.15
N SER A 41 -6.85 -9.80 -10.23
CA SER A 41 -6.03 -10.32 -9.12
C SER A 41 -4.95 -9.35 -8.65
N GLN A 42 -4.52 -8.41 -9.50
CA GLN A 42 -3.56 -7.36 -9.15
C GLN A 42 -4.11 -6.45 -8.04
N PHE A 43 -5.36 -5.99 -8.14
CA PHE A 43 -5.95 -5.09 -7.14
C PHE A 43 -6.17 -5.77 -5.79
N ASN A 44 -6.51 -7.07 -5.78
CA ASN A 44 -6.58 -7.85 -4.55
C ASN A 44 -5.22 -7.91 -3.82
N PHE A 45 -4.11 -7.99 -4.56
CA PHE A 45 -2.78 -7.95 -3.98
C PHE A 45 -2.41 -6.56 -3.41
N LEU A 46 -2.86 -5.48 -4.05
CA LEU A 46 -2.67 -4.12 -3.52
C LEU A 46 -3.47 -3.88 -2.23
N ILE A 47 -4.72 -4.37 -2.17
CA ILE A 47 -5.53 -4.30 -0.95
C ILE A 47 -4.83 -5.03 0.20
N PHE A 48 -4.33 -6.24 -0.05
CA PHE A 48 -3.53 -6.99 0.94
C PHE A 48 -2.29 -6.20 1.38
N THR A 49 -1.57 -5.60 0.43
CA THR A 49 -0.37 -4.80 0.70
C THR A 49 -0.68 -3.56 1.55
N GLY A 50 -1.79 -2.87 1.27
CA GLY A 50 -2.25 -1.71 2.06
C GLY A 50 -2.60 -2.11 3.50
N VAL A 51 -3.35 -3.19 3.67
CA VAL A 51 -3.71 -3.72 5.01
C VAL A 51 -2.46 -4.16 5.78
N TRP A 52 -1.53 -4.84 5.11
CA TRP A 52 -0.25 -5.24 5.71
C TRP A 52 0.56 -4.04 6.18
N SER A 53 0.63 -2.98 5.38
CA SER A 53 1.36 -1.76 5.73
C SER A 53 0.75 -1.08 6.97
N LEU A 54 -0.57 -0.98 7.06
CA LEU A 54 -1.26 -0.47 8.25
C LEU A 54 -0.99 -1.33 9.50
N LEU A 55 -1.01 -2.66 9.34
CA LEU A 55 -0.74 -3.59 10.43
C LEU A 55 0.72 -3.50 10.92
N SER A 56 1.67 -3.35 10.00
CA SER A 56 3.09 -3.16 10.29
C SER A 56 3.34 -1.90 11.13
N ILE A 57 2.70 -0.79 10.75
CA ILE A 57 2.78 0.49 11.49
C ILE A 57 2.14 0.37 12.87
N PHE A 58 0.96 -0.25 12.95
CA PHE A 58 0.26 -0.48 14.22
C PHE A 58 1.11 -1.30 15.20
N TYR A 59 1.79 -2.34 14.71
CA TYR A 59 2.72 -3.14 15.51
C TYR A 59 3.91 -2.29 16.00
N LEU A 60 4.49 -1.46 15.13
CA LEU A 60 5.62 -0.59 15.46
C LEU A 60 5.27 0.56 16.42
N GLU A 61 4.00 0.97 16.51
CA GLU A 61 3.52 1.99 17.46
C GLU A 61 3.16 1.39 18.83
N ILE A 62 2.60 0.17 18.85
CA ILE A 62 2.14 -0.51 20.07
C ILE A 62 3.29 -1.15 20.83
N VAL A 63 4.24 -1.79 20.13
CA VAL A 63 5.39 -2.45 20.76
C VAL A 63 6.19 -1.51 21.67
N PRO A 64 6.64 -0.31 21.22
CA PRO A 64 7.38 0.61 22.08
C PRO A 64 6.51 1.20 23.21
N ARG A 65 5.19 1.32 23.02
CA ARG A 65 4.27 1.81 24.06
C ARG A 65 3.98 0.79 25.15
N ARG A 66 3.86 -0.49 24.80
CA ARG A 66 3.47 -1.54 25.75
C ARG A 66 4.67 -2.21 26.41
N TRP A 67 5.75 -2.47 25.68
CA TRP A 67 6.90 -3.23 26.17
C TRP A 67 8.25 -2.68 25.66
N PRO A 68 8.81 -1.63 26.30
CA PRO A 68 10.11 -1.07 25.94
C PRO A 68 11.29 -2.04 26.14
N ARG A 69 11.10 -3.16 26.88
CA ARG A 69 12.14 -4.18 27.13
C ARG A 69 12.20 -5.30 26.09
N GLY A 70 11.18 -5.44 25.24
CA GLY A 70 11.06 -6.52 24.24
C GLY A 70 11.34 -6.09 22.79
N SER A 71 11.81 -4.85 22.59
CA SER A 71 12.10 -4.30 21.26
C SER A 71 13.31 -5.00 20.63
N HIS A 72 13.11 -6.20 20.07
CA HIS A 72 14.11 -6.85 19.24
C HIS A 72 14.26 -6.08 17.92
N PRO A 73 15.44 -5.49 17.62
CA PRO A 73 15.65 -4.68 16.42
C PRO A 73 15.38 -5.47 15.12
N TYR A 74 15.54 -6.80 15.18
CA TYR A 74 15.24 -7.71 14.07
C TYR A 74 13.76 -7.72 13.67
N ALA A 75 12.82 -7.60 14.61
CA ALA A 75 11.40 -7.62 14.28
C ALA A 75 10.98 -6.34 13.52
N SER A 76 11.55 -5.19 13.92
CA SER A 76 11.30 -3.93 13.23
C SER A 76 11.89 -3.93 11.83
N PHE A 77 13.11 -4.44 11.68
CA PHE A 77 13.78 -4.56 10.39
C PHE A 77 13.05 -5.53 9.44
N ALA A 78 12.56 -6.66 9.95
CA ALA A 78 11.80 -7.62 9.16
C ALA A 78 10.46 -7.03 8.67
N LEU A 79 9.74 -6.32 9.52
CA LEU A 79 8.47 -5.68 9.13
C LEU A 79 8.66 -4.59 8.08
N GLU A 80 9.70 -3.79 8.23
CA GLU A 80 10.00 -2.71 7.28
C GLU A 80 10.44 -3.27 5.92
N SER A 81 11.32 -4.28 5.90
CA SER A 81 11.74 -4.96 4.67
C SER A 81 10.61 -5.69 3.95
N LEU A 82 9.70 -6.34 4.68
CA LEU A 82 8.52 -6.95 4.07
C LEU A 82 7.59 -5.90 3.45
N THR A 83 7.38 -4.77 4.14
CA THR A 83 6.58 -3.67 3.59
C THR A 83 7.16 -3.14 2.27
N THR A 84 8.47 -2.94 2.19
CA THR A 84 9.10 -2.42 0.95
C THR A 84 9.00 -3.43 -0.18
N ILE A 85 9.19 -4.73 0.08
CA ILE A 85 9.01 -5.79 -0.91
C ILE A 85 7.58 -5.81 -1.46
N PHE A 86 6.57 -5.69 -0.59
CA PHE A 86 5.18 -5.68 -1.03
C PHE A 86 4.83 -4.43 -1.86
N HIS A 87 5.34 -3.26 -1.49
CA HIS A 87 5.17 -2.05 -2.32
C HIS A 87 5.85 -2.18 -3.68
N LEU A 88 7.06 -2.74 -3.74
CA LEU A 88 7.77 -3.02 -5.00
C LEU A 88 6.97 -3.96 -5.91
N SER A 89 6.43 -5.04 -5.34
CA SER A 89 5.55 -5.97 -6.07
C SER A 89 4.27 -5.29 -6.56
N GLY A 90 3.66 -4.44 -5.72
CA GLY A 90 2.46 -3.66 -6.08
C GLY A 90 2.70 -2.72 -7.25
N PHE A 91 3.83 -2.00 -7.24
CA PHE A 91 4.24 -1.11 -8.33
C PHE A 91 4.44 -1.87 -9.65
N ILE A 92 5.10 -3.02 -9.61
CA ILE A 92 5.31 -3.86 -10.80
C ILE A 92 3.97 -4.38 -11.33
N ALA A 93 3.07 -4.84 -10.45
CA ALA A 93 1.74 -5.31 -10.84
C ALA A 93 0.91 -4.20 -11.51
N LEU A 94 0.92 -2.98 -10.95
CA LEU A 94 0.31 -1.80 -11.56
C LEU A 94 0.94 -1.47 -12.91
N ALA A 95 2.25 -1.46 -13.02
CA ALA A 95 2.94 -1.10 -14.26
C ALA A 95 2.55 -2.04 -15.42
N VAL A 96 2.46 -3.34 -15.15
CA VAL A 96 1.99 -4.33 -16.13
C VAL A 96 0.51 -4.12 -16.48
N PHE A 97 -0.33 -3.83 -15.50
CA PHE A 97 -1.76 -3.57 -15.72
C PHE A 97 -1.97 -2.28 -16.53
N LEU A 98 -1.29 -1.18 -16.18
CA LEU A 98 -1.34 0.09 -16.88
C LEU A 98 -0.83 -0.04 -18.33
N SER A 99 0.18 -0.87 -18.55
CA SER A 99 0.68 -1.21 -19.90
C SER A 99 -0.39 -1.90 -20.76
N LYS A 100 -1.35 -2.60 -20.15
CA LYS A 100 -2.48 -3.24 -20.83
C LYS A 100 -3.70 -2.33 -20.94
N LEU A 101 -3.87 -1.36 -20.03
CA LEU A 101 -5.03 -0.45 -19.97
C LEU A 101 -4.83 0.92 -20.63
N LEU A 102 -3.68 1.16 -21.27
CA LEU A 102 -3.35 2.39 -22.01
C LEU A 102 -4.43 2.86 -23.03
N PHE A 103 -5.40 2.00 -23.38
CA PHE A 103 -6.50 2.29 -24.30
C PHE A 103 -7.86 2.56 -23.63
N CYS A 104 -8.00 2.49 -22.30
CA CYS A 104 -9.27 2.76 -21.62
C CYS A 104 -9.33 4.21 -21.11
N ARG A 105 -10.19 5.03 -21.73
CA ARG A 105 -10.48 6.42 -21.33
C ARG A 105 -11.63 6.45 -20.33
N GLY A 106 -11.36 6.76 -19.05
CA GLY A 106 -12.37 6.82 -17.99
C GLY A 106 -11.79 6.99 -16.58
N SER A 107 -12.65 7.22 -15.57
CA SER A 107 -12.23 7.53 -14.18
C SER A 107 -11.38 6.43 -13.52
N VAL A 108 -11.50 5.18 -13.98
CA VAL A 108 -10.74 4.03 -13.48
C VAL A 108 -9.27 4.10 -13.92
N GLY A 109 -9.01 4.61 -15.13
CA GLY A 109 -7.66 4.81 -15.65
C GLY A 109 -6.91 5.94 -14.92
N ASP A 110 -7.63 7.00 -14.56
CA ASP A 110 -7.07 8.09 -13.75
C ASP A 110 -6.79 7.65 -12.31
N ALA A 111 -7.68 6.84 -11.71
CA ALA A 111 -7.44 6.23 -10.40
C ALA A 111 -6.21 5.32 -10.42
N ALA A 112 -6.07 4.43 -11.41
CA ALA A 112 -4.89 3.57 -11.52
C ALA A 112 -3.58 4.36 -11.74
N ARG A 113 -3.64 5.48 -12.47
CA ARG A 113 -2.48 6.37 -12.66
C ARG A 113 -2.11 7.13 -11.39
N ALA A 114 -3.09 7.53 -10.59
CA ALA A 114 -2.87 8.11 -9.27
C ALA A 114 -2.25 7.10 -8.28
N ASP A 115 -2.62 5.82 -8.39
CA ASP A 115 -2.06 4.74 -7.54
C ASP A 115 -0.57 4.55 -7.80
N VAL A 116 -0.16 4.57 -9.08
CA VAL A 116 1.25 4.53 -9.48
C VAL A 116 2.04 5.73 -8.91
N GLY A 117 1.42 6.91 -8.87
CA GLY A 117 2.01 8.09 -8.24
C GLY A 117 2.22 7.89 -6.74
N ALA A 118 1.19 7.38 -6.04
CA ALA A 118 1.27 7.11 -4.61
C ALA A 118 2.30 6.02 -4.28
N ALA A 119 2.35 4.92 -5.06
CA ALA A 119 3.30 3.82 -4.85
C ALA A 119 4.77 4.18 -5.12
N SER A 120 5.04 5.34 -5.73
CA SER A 120 6.40 5.83 -6.02
C SER A 120 7.02 6.71 -4.92
N LEU A 121 6.24 7.07 -3.89
CA LEU A 121 6.60 7.93 -2.75
C LEU A 121 6.88 7.12 -1.49
#